data_AF-A0A8H6ZV20-F1
#
_entry.id   AF-A0A8H6ZV20-F1
#
_cell.length_a   1.000
_cell.length_b   1.000
_cell.length_c   1.000
_cell.angle_alpha   90.00
_cell.angle_beta   90.00
_cell.angle_gamma   90.00
#
_symmetry.space_group_name_H-M   'P 1'
#
loop_
_entity.id
_entity.type
_entity.pdbx_description
1 polymer ?
#
loop_
_entity_poly.entity_id
_entity_poly.type
_entity_poly.pdbx_seq_one_letter_code
_entity_poly.pdbx_strand_id
1 'polypeptide(L)'
;MKFSALLIFTVTYTTYALVPPTGTNTDDVLVKRQYDPVCTCTSGSTTYTIAPPTSSSTALTSSTPLTSSTPTTGTPPVTTPTTSPPQNDCTAIPKATFLLRAYNKNVKDLYYTANATQMASAVANNGYVEGPHMGRVYTTQEAGTVPLYRLYNASAKDHFYTTSTAQRDNAVAAHGYTSQGIAAYIYTTQICGSIPLYRLYSAEDIDHFYTIHQGEVDNDVPGRGYADQGIAGYVLPLQ
;
A
#
# COMPACT_ATOMS: atom_id res chain seq x y z
N MET A 1 16.54 39.79 -36.91
CA MET A 1 16.35 39.85 -35.45
C MET A 1 14.91 39.39 -35.15
N LYS A 2 14.71 38.19 -34.60
CA LYS A 2 13.39 37.71 -34.17
C LYS A 2 13.45 37.52 -32.66
N PHE A 3 12.66 38.31 -31.92
CA PHE A 3 12.49 38.16 -30.48
C PHE A 3 11.60 36.95 -30.20
N SER A 4 12.09 36.01 -29.39
CA SER A 4 11.34 34.86 -28.89
C SER A 4 10.58 35.30 -27.63
N ALA A 5 9.25 35.19 -27.66
CA ALA A 5 8.40 35.52 -26.51
C ALA A 5 8.42 34.33 -25.53
N LEU A 6 8.91 34.58 -24.32
CA LEU A 6 8.88 33.64 -23.20
C LEU A 6 7.47 33.65 -22.60
N LEU A 7 6.72 32.57 -22.80
CA LEU A 7 5.39 32.39 -22.23
C LEU A 7 5.53 31.88 -20.79
N ILE A 8 5.32 32.76 -19.80
CA ILE A 8 5.30 32.42 -18.38
C ILE A 8 3.87 31.99 -18.03
N PHE A 9 3.67 30.71 -17.71
CA PHE A 9 2.42 30.22 -17.10
C PHE A 9 2.49 30.41 -15.59
N THR A 10 1.69 31.33 -15.05
CA THR A 10 1.43 31.42 -13.61
C THR A 10 0.30 30.47 -13.23
N VAL A 11 0.58 29.50 -12.36
CA VAL A 11 -0.43 28.63 -11.74
C VAL A 11 -0.93 29.33 -10.47
N THR A 12 -2.18 29.76 -10.46
CA THR A 12 -2.83 30.29 -9.25
C THR A 12 -3.51 29.17 -8.49
N TYR A 13 -3.09 28.94 -7.24
CA TYR A 13 -3.79 28.06 -6.31
C TYR A 13 -4.86 28.88 -5.57
N THR A 14 -6.13 28.50 -5.71
CA THR A 14 -7.23 29.06 -4.92
C THR A 14 -7.25 28.37 -3.56
N THR A 15 -6.94 29.12 -2.50
CA THR A 15 -7.11 28.65 -1.12
C THR A 15 -8.57 28.80 -0.70
N TYR A 16 -9.21 27.69 -0.32
CA TYR A 16 -10.54 27.73 0.31
C TYR A 16 -10.36 27.89 1.83
N ALA A 17 -10.91 28.98 2.38
CA ALA A 17 -11.00 29.19 3.82
C ALA A 17 -12.13 28.32 4.40
N LEU A 18 -11.82 27.57 5.46
CA LEU A 18 -12.81 26.76 6.18
C LEU A 18 -13.67 27.68 7.05
N VAL A 19 -14.96 27.79 6.73
CA VAL A 19 -15.97 28.40 7.61
C VAL A 19 -16.34 27.36 8.69
N PRO A 20 -16.24 27.68 9.99
CA PRO A 20 -16.68 26.76 11.03
C PRO A 20 -18.22 26.64 11.03
N PRO A 21 -18.79 25.43 11.12
CA PRO A 21 -20.24 25.26 11.17
C PRO A 21 -20.79 25.74 12.51
N THR A 22 -21.67 26.73 12.50
CA THR A 22 -22.53 27.10 13.62
C THR A 22 -23.82 26.29 13.57
N GLY A 23 -23.88 25.19 14.31
CA GLY A 23 -25.09 24.39 14.42
C GLY A 23 -25.01 23.33 15.51
N THR A 24 -25.78 23.52 16.58
CA THR A 24 -26.01 22.56 17.65
C THR A 24 -27.10 21.57 17.23
N ASN A 25 -26.73 20.35 16.82
CA ASN A 25 -27.67 19.25 16.72
C ASN A 25 -26.99 17.93 17.10
N THR A 26 -27.56 17.25 18.09
CA THR A 26 -27.00 16.13 18.84
C THR A 26 -27.37 14.77 18.25
N ASP A 27 -27.14 14.56 16.95
CA ASP A 27 -27.32 13.24 16.29
C ASP A 27 -26.31 12.99 15.14
N ASP A 28 -25.13 13.63 15.19
CA ASP A 28 -24.06 13.44 14.21
C ASP A 28 -22.92 12.60 14.81
N VAL A 29 -23.15 11.30 14.98
CA VAL A 29 -22.10 10.30 15.21
C VAL A 29 -21.61 9.76 13.86
N LEU A 30 -21.23 10.67 12.96
CA LEU A 30 -20.31 10.38 11.86
C LEU A 30 -18.98 11.01 12.23
N VAL A 31 -18.21 10.23 12.99
CA VAL A 31 -16.85 10.54 13.38
C VAL A 31 -16.08 10.89 12.10
N LYS A 32 -15.79 12.17 11.91
CA LYS A 32 -14.62 12.61 11.15
C LYS A 32 -13.41 11.98 11.83
N ARG A 33 -13.04 10.77 11.45
CA ARG A 33 -11.69 10.24 11.70
C ARG A 33 -10.79 10.95 10.72
N GLN A 34 -10.48 12.20 11.09
CA GLN A 34 -9.24 12.82 10.72
C GLN A 34 -8.15 11.77 10.94
N TYR A 35 -7.40 11.49 9.88
CA TYR A 35 -6.19 10.70 9.93
C TYR A 35 -5.40 11.16 11.17
N ASP A 36 -5.20 10.27 12.13
CA ASP A 36 -4.45 10.54 13.35
C ASP A 36 -3.06 9.91 13.12
N PRO A 37 -2.08 10.65 12.57
CA PRO A 37 -0.77 10.10 12.28
C PRO A 37 0.03 10.10 13.58
N VAL A 38 -0.25 9.14 14.46
CA VAL A 38 0.52 9.00 15.69
C VAL A 38 0.87 7.54 15.92
N CYS A 39 1.88 7.07 15.18
CA CYS A 39 2.88 6.23 15.82
C CYS A 39 3.75 7.16 16.68
N THR A 40 3.29 7.49 17.90
CA THR A 40 4.19 8.08 18.90
C THR A 40 5.10 6.97 19.37
N CYS A 41 6.34 6.99 18.90
CA CYS A 41 7.43 6.35 19.63
C CYS A 41 7.70 7.20 20.89
N THR A 42 6.85 7.12 21.91
CA THR A 42 7.17 7.70 23.22
C THR A 42 8.10 6.73 23.93
N SER A 43 9.40 7.05 24.01
CA SER A 43 10.30 6.39 24.96
C SER A 43 9.88 6.82 26.37
N GLY A 44 8.95 6.08 26.96
CA GLY A 44 8.42 6.37 28.28
C GLY A 44 7.74 5.12 28.82
N SER A 45 8.48 4.37 29.64
CA SER A 45 7.99 3.20 30.36
C SER A 45 6.75 3.54 31.20
N THR A 46 5.59 3.08 30.78
CA THR A 46 4.44 2.90 31.68
C THR A 46 3.68 1.67 31.23
N THR A 47 3.78 0.61 32.01
CA THR A 47 3.10 -0.66 31.79
C THR A 47 1.61 -0.50 32.00
N TYR A 48 0.81 -0.73 30.97
CA TYR A 48 -0.62 -1.01 31.10
C TYR A 48 -0.84 -2.51 30.89
N THR A 49 -1.34 -3.19 31.91
CA THR A 49 -1.71 -4.60 31.83
C THR A 49 -3.08 -4.71 31.16
N ILE A 50 -3.12 -5.26 29.95
CA ILE A 50 -4.36 -5.63 29.26
C ILE A 50 -4.71 -7.07 29.65
N ALA A 51 -5.87 -7.23 30.30
CA ALA A 51 -6.43 -8.55 30.59
C ALA A 51 -6.88 -9.25 29.29
N PRO A 52 -6.69 -10.57 29.16
CA PRO A 52 -7.11 -11.30 27.96
C PRO A 52 -8.64 -11.35 27.84
N PRO A 53 -9.19 -11.32 26.61
CA PRO A 53 -10.62 -11.52 26.39
C PRO A 53 -11.02 -12.94 26.79
N THR A 54 -12.03 -13.04 27.65
CA THR A 54 -12.65 -14.32 28.03
C THR A 54 -13.50 -14.84 26.87
N SER A 55 -13.04 -15.89 26.21
CA SER A 55 -13.85 -16.70 25.30
C SER A 55 -14.20 -18.03 25.97
N SER A 56 -15.49 -18.22 26.23
CA SER A 56 -16.10 -19.45 26.71
C SER A 56 -16.64 -20.26 25.53
N SER A 57 -16.13 -21.49 25.33
CA SER A 57 -16.88 -22.58 24.67
C SER A 57 -16.17 -23.94 24.82
N THR A 58 -16.67 -24.71 25.79
CA THR A 58 -16.78 -26.18 25.89
C THR A 58 -15.73 -27.10 25.24
N ALA A 59 -14.99 -27.80 26.11
CA ALA A 59 -14.18 -28.97 25.80
C ALA A 59 -15.03 -30.26 25.73
N LEU A 60 -14.69 -31.14 24.80
CA LEU A 60 -15.09 -32.55 24.79
C LEU A 60 -13.91 -33.41 25.29
N THR A 61 -14.18 -34.22 26.29
CA THR A 61 -13.25 -35.17 26.92
C THR A 61 -13.12 -36.45 26.11
N SER A 62 -11.90 -36.95 25.90
CA SER A 62 -11.65 -38.41 25.87
C SER A 62 -10.21 -38.71 26.28
N SER A 63 -10.07 -39.74 27.10
CA SER A 63 -8.90 -40.13 27.87
C SER A 63 -8.24 -41.39 27.32
N THR A 64 -6.91 -41.41 27.26
CA THR A 64 -6.10 -42.64 27.49
C THR A 64 -4.68 -42.26 27.94
N PRO A 65 -4.13 -42.88 29.00
CA PRO A 65 -2.76 -42.65 29.44
C PRO A 65 -1.81 -43.70 28.85
N LEU A 66 -0.62 -43.28 28.42
CA LEU A 66 0.52 -44.16 28.18
C LEU A 66 1.77 -43.57 28.85
N THR A 67 2.28 -44.33 29.81
CA THR A 67 3.58 -44.19 30.48
C THR A 67 4.71 -44.62 29.54
N SER A 68 5.81 -43.86 29.46
CA SER A 68 7.14 -44.43 29.27
C SER A 68 8.23 -43.40 29.58
N SER A 69 9.23 -43.83 30.33
CA SER A 69 10.34 -43.06 30.89
C SER A 69 11.62 -43.13 30.04
N THR A 70 12.46 -42.09 30.23
CA THR A 70 13.95 -42.00 30.06
C THR A 70 14.56 -42.02 28.64
N PRO A 71 15.82 -41.54 28.45
CA PRO A 71 16.65 -40.61 29.22
C PRO A 71 17.24 -39.44 28.36
N THR A 72 17.77 -38.45 29.06
CA THR A 72 18.44 -37.24 28.59
C THR A 72 19.74 -37.53 27.83
N THR A 73 19.89 -36.98 26.63
CA THR A 73 21.21 -36.74 25.99
C THR A 73 21.24 -35.30 25.50
N GLY A 74 22.25 -34.54 25.97
CA GLY A 74 22.37 -33.11 25.80
C GLY A 74 22.48 -32.67 24.34
N THR A 75 21.56 -31.78 23.94
CA THR A 75 21.66 -31.01 22.71
C THR A 75 22.70 -29.90 22.90
N PRO A 76 23.69 -29.73 21.99
CA PRO A 76 24.58 -28.57 22.02
C PRO A 76 23.76 -27.28 21.84
N PRO A 77 24.21 -26.13 22.37
CA PRO A 77 23.44 -24.90 22.30
C PRO A 77 23.24 -24.53 20.83
N VAL A 78 21.98 -24.55 20.39
CA VAL A 78 21.57 -23.93 19.14
C VAL A 78 21.76 -22.43 19.34
N THR A 79 22.86 -21.90 18.82
CA THR A 79 23.00 -20.46 18.58
C THR A 79 22.02 -20.10 17.48
N THR A 80 20.79 -19.82 17.88
CA THR A 80 19.82 -19.12 17.04
C THR A 80 20.48 -17.81 16.62
N PRO A 81 20.64 -17.51 15.33
CA PRO A 81 20.95 -16.15 14.92
C PRO A 81 19.72 -15.31 15.25
N THR A 82 19.76 -14.67 16.42
CA THR A 82 18.76 -13.70 16.86
C THR A 82 18.99 -12.39 16.10
N THR A 83 18.77 -12.38 14.79
CA THR A 83 18.49 -11.13 14.11
C THR A 83 16.99 -10.91 14.22
N SER A 84 16.59 -10.19 15.27
CA SER A 84 15.28 -9.55 15.31
C SER A 84 15.02 -8.86 13.96
N PRO A 85 13.80 -8.93 13.41
CA PRO A 85 13.39 -8.01 12.35
C PRO A 85 13.77 -6.58 12.75
N PRO A 86 14.23 -5.71 11.83
CA PRO A 86 14.64 -4.36 12.16
C PRO A 86 13.50 -3.65 12.89
N GLN A 87 13.67 -3.37 14.17
CA GLN A 87 12.74 -2.52 14.91
C GLN A 87 12.89 -1.09 14.40
N ASN A 88 11.86 -0.62 13.71
CA ASN A 88 11.17 0.66 13.88
C ASN A 88 12.00 1.93 14.14
N ASP A 89 13.23 2.02 13.63
CA ASP A 89 13.98 3.27 13.67
C ASP A 89 13.68 4.11 12.42
N CYS A 90 12.65 4.95 12.53
CA CYS A 90 12.22 5.87 11.47
C CYS A 90 13.15 7.09 11.30
N THR A 91 14.29 7.14 11.99
CA THR A 91 15.17 8.31 11.96
C THR A 91 16.06 8.37 10.70
N ALA A 92 16.19 7.26 9.98
CA ALA A 92 16.89 7.19 8.70
C ALA A 92 16.00 6.55 7.64
N ILE A 93 15.03 7.30 7.09
CA ILE A 93 14.28 6.86 5.91
C ILE A 93 15.18 7.07 4.68
N PRO A 94 15.65 6.00 3.99
CA PRO A 94 16.42 6.17 2.76
C PRO A 94 15.66 7.03 1.73
N LYS A 95 16.39 7.61 0.76
CA LYS A 95 15.80 8.51 -0.22
C LYS A 95 14.74 7.78 -1.08
N ALA A 96 13.48 7.97 -0.74
CA ALA A 96 12.34 7.47 -1.52
C ALA A 96 11.87 8.51 -2.57
N THR A 97 11.32 8.02 -3.67
CA THR A 97 10.71 8.79 -4.76
C THR A 97 9.19 8.63 -4.76
N PHE A 98 8.45 9.44 -5.52
CA PHE A 98 7.00 9.28 -5.64
C PHE A 98 6.62 8.03 -6.44
N LEU A 99 5.57 7.33 -5.99
CA LEU A 99 4.83 6.39 -6.83
C LEU A 99 3.82 7.21 -7.64
N LEU A 100 4.16 7.47 -8.90
CA LEU A 100 3.35 8.28 -9.80
C LEU A 100 2.18 7.44 -10.31
N ARG A 101 1.01 8.07 -10.50
CA ARG A 101 -0.21 7.45 -11.06
C ARG A 101 -0.65 8.25 -12.29
N ALA A 102 -1.07 7.57 -13.34
CA ALA A 102 -1.72 8.18 -14.48
C ALA A 102 -2.83 7.30 -15.02
N TYR A 103 -3.80 7.92 -15.70
CA TYR A 103 -4.97 7.23 -16.24
C TYR A 103 -5.13 7.51 -17.73
N ASN A 104 -5.40 6.48 -18.51
CA ASN A 104 -5.80 6.62 -19.91
C ASN A 104 -7.28 6.29 -20.08
N LYS A 105 -8.10 7.33 -20.23
CA LYS A 105 -9.57 7.21 -20.36
C LYS A 105 -10.04 6.42 -21.58
N ASN A 106 -9.24 6.34 -22.65
CA ASN A 106 -9.67 5.71 -23.91
C ASN A 106 -9.55 4.18 -23.82
N VAL A 107 -8.58 3.69 -23.06
CA VAL A 107 -8.38 2.24 -22.82
C VAL A 107 -8.74 1.82 -21.40
N LYS A 108 -9.17 2.78 -20.56
CA LYS A 108 -9.52 2.62 -19.15
C LYS A 108 -8.42 1.99 -18.27
N ASP A 109 -7.16 2.30 -18.56
CA ASP A 109 -6.01 1.72 -17.86
C ASP A 109 -5.39 2.68 -16.84
N LEU A 110 -5.01 2.14 -15.68
CA LEU A 110 -4.25 2.83 -14.64
C LEU A 110 -2.78 2.42 -14.64
N TYR A 111 -1.90 3.40 -14.80
CA TYR A 111 -0.46 3.20 -14.86
C TYR A 111 0.24 3.80 -13.65
N TYR A 112 1.05 2.97 -12.98
CA TYR A 112 1.87 3.35 -11.84
C TYR A 112 3.35 3.11 -12.11
N THR A 113 4.20 4.08 -11.74
CA THR A 113 5.65 3.97 -11.88
C THR A 113 6.38 4.88 -10.90
N ALA A 114 7.53 4.42 -10.38
CA ALA A 114 8.46 5.25 -9.63
C ALA A 114 9.43 6.03 -10.54
N ASN A 115 9.37 5.80 -11.86
CA ASN A 115 10.27 6.39 -12.85
C ASN A 115 9.62 7.57 -13.56
N ALA A 116 10.08 8.79 -13.25
CA ALA A 116 9.56 10.03 -13.82
C ALA A 116 9.70 10.10 -15.35
N THR A 117 10.74 9.51 -15.94
CA THR A 117 10.91 9.46 -17.40
C THR A 117 9.87 8.54 -18.06
N GLN A 118 9.55 7.39 -17.43
CA GLN A 118 8.47 6.52 -17.90
C GLN A 118 7.12 7.23 -17.79
N MET A 119 6.86 7.94 -16.70
CA MET A 119 5.62 8.71 -16.54
C MET A 119 5.50 9.80 -17.60
N ALA A 120 6.56 10.61 -17.79
CA ALA A 120 6.59 11.64 -18.84
C ALA A 120 6.35 11.05 -20.24
N SER A 121 6.93 9.87 -20.52
CA SER A 121 6.72 9.18 -21.80
C SER A 121 5.27 8.68 -21.96
N ALA A 122 4.66 8.17 -20.90
CA ALA A 122 3.28 7.71 -20.92
C ALA A 122 2.31 8.88 -21.18
N VAL A 123 2.55 10.03 -20.55
CA VAL A 123 1.75 11.24 -20.74
C VAL A 123 1.94 11.81 -22.15
N ALA A 124 3.19 11.93 -22.61
CA ALA A 124 3.49 12.55 -23.90
C ALA A 124 3.05 11.71 -25.10
N ASN A 125 3.19 10.39 -25.02
CA ASN A 125 3.09 9.52 -26.20
C ASN A 125 1.95 8.50 -26.14
N ASN A 126 1.44 8.18 -24.94
CA ASN A 126 0.53 7.04 -24.76
C ASN A 126 -0.87 7.47 -24.28
N GLY A 127 -1.16 8.78 -24.24
CA GLY A 127 -2.50 9.30 -23.93
C GLY A 127 -2.90 9.20 -22.46
N TYR A 128 -1.94 9.00 -21.56
CA TYR A 128 -2.19 9.04 -20.12
C TYR A 128 -2.27 10.49 -19.62
N VAL A 129 -3.07 10.69 -18.57
CA VAL A 129 -3.11 11.94 -17.80
C VAL A 129 -2.65 11.63 -16.38
N GLU A 130 -1.59 12.30 -15.93
CA GLU A 130 -1.07 12.14 -14.57
C GLU A 130 -2.10 12.61 -13.54
N GLY A 131 -2.24 11.86 -12.46
CA GLY A 131 -3.11 12.16 -11.33
C GLY A 131 -2.33 12.31 -10.01
N PRO A 132 -3.05 12.31 -8.87
CA PRO A 132 -2.42 12.32 -7.55
C PRO A 132 -1.39 11.19 -7.38
N HIS A 133 -0.32 11.46 -6.64
CA HIS A 133 0.72 10.46 -6.35
C HIS A 133 0.30 9.53 -5.22
N MET A 134 0.77 8.28 -5.26
CA MET A 134 0.34 7.20 -4.36
C MET A 134 1.34 6.96 -3.24
N GLY A 135 1.85 8.04 -2.65
CA GLY A 135 2.91 8.00 -1.65
C GLY A 135 4.31 7.94 -2.25
N ARG A 136 5.28 7.64 -1.39
CA ARG A 136 6.69 7.50 -1.73
C ARG A 136 7.16 6.05 -1.56
N VAL A 137 8.02 5.61 -2.47
CA VAL A 137 8.51 4.24 -2.60
C VAL A 137 10.00 4.22 -2.93
N TYR A 138 10.65 3.06 -2.79
CA TYR A 138 12.05 2.90 -3.16
C TYR A 138 12.19 2.33 -4.57
N THR A 139 13.24 2.74 -5.28
CA THR A 139 13.62 2.20 -6.60
C THR A 139 14.65 1.08 -6.51
N THR A 140 15.23 0.89 -5.33
CA THR A 140 16.17 -0.17 -4.97
C THR A 140 15.64 -0.90 -3.73
N GLN A 141 16.09 -2.12 -3.52
CA GLN A 141 15.68 -2.89 -2.36
C GLN A 141 16.26 -2.29 -1.08
N GLU A 142 15.39 -1.98 -0.13
CA GLU A 142 15.74 -1.51 1.21
C GLU A 142 15.32 -2.54 2.28
N ALA A 143 15.88 -2.42 3.48
CA ALA A 143 15.54 -3.31 4.59
C ALA A 143 14.03 -3.32 4.87
N GLY A 144 13.44 -4.52 4.98
CA GLY A 144 12.00 -4.68 5.24
C GLY A 144 11.08 -4.46 4.04
N THR A 145 11.63 -4.15 2.86
CA THR A 145 10.85 -3.98 1.62
C THR A 145 10.93 -5.21 0.72
N VAL A 146 9.88 -5.38 -0.08
CA VAL A 146 9.81 -6.41 -1.14
C VAL A 146 9.51 -5.75 -2.49
N PRO A 147 9.82 -6.43 -3.61
CA PRO A 147 9.46 -5.93 -4.93
C PRO A 147 7.94 -5.82 -5.12
N LEU A 148 7.50 -4.70 -5.71
CA LEU A 148 6.20 -4.56 -6.34
C LEU A 148 6.36 -4.85 -7.83
N TYR A 149 5.93 -6.03 -8.27
CA TYR A 149 5.99 -6.43 -9.67
C TYR A 149 4.91 -5.71 -10.46
N ARG A 150 5.25 -5.23 -11.67
CA ARG A 150 4.28 -4.73 -12.66
C ARG A 150 4.13 -5.75 -13.77
N LEU A 151 2.89 -6.03 -14.13
CA LEU A 151 2.52 -6.88 -15.23
C LEU A 151 1.55 -6.13 -16.14
N TYR A 152 1.51 -6.51 -17.42
CA TYR A 152 0.59 -5.91 -18.39
C TYR A 152 -0.10 -6.98 -19.23
N ASN A 153 -1.41 -6.89 -19.36
CA ASN A 153 -2.20 -7.69 -20.28
C ASN A 153 -2.64 -6.82 -21.47
N ALA A 154 -2.05 -7.07 -22.65
CA ALA A 154 -2.32 -6.28 -23.85
C ALA A 154 -3.73 -6.50 -24.43
N SER A 155 -4.38 -7.62 -24.13
CA SER A 155 -5.76 -7.90 -24.57
C SER A 155 -6.78 -7.19 -23.69
N ALA A 156 -6.60 -7.25 -22.37
CA ALA A 156 -7.46 -6.59 -21.39
C ALA A 156 -7.19 -5.08 -21.26
N LYS A 157 -5.99 -4.63 -21.68
CA LYS A 157 -5.49 -3.27 -21.45
C LYS A 157 -5.36 -2.93 -19.96
N ASP A 158 -4.87 -3.88 -19.15
CA ASP A 158 -4.75 -3.73 -17.70
C ASP A 158 -3.31 -3.88 -17.22
N HIS A 159 -2.91 -2.99 -16.30
CA HIS A 159 -1.71 -3.14 -15.49
C HIS A 159 -2.03 -3.73 -14.11
N PHE A 160 -1.47 -4.91 -13.86
CA PHE A 160 -1.56 -5.59 -12.57
C PHE A 160 -0.28 -5.41 -11.75
N TYR A 161 -0.42 -5.09 -10.47
CA TYR A 161 0.69 -4.91 -9.52
C TYR A 161 0.57 -5.86 -8.33
N THR A 162 1.64 -6.57 -8.01
CA THR A 162 1.63 -7.51 -6.88
C THR A 162 2.99 -7.65 -6.24
N THR A 163 3.00 -7.86 -4.92
CA THR A 163 4.19 -8.26 -4.16
C THR A 163 4.36 -9.78 -4.09
N SER A 164 3.34 -10.54 -4.52
CA SER A 164 3.36 -12.00 -4.52
C SER A 164 3.97 -12.56 -5.80
N THR A 165 5.09 -13.26 -5.66
CA THR A 165 5.70 -14.00 -6.77
C THR A 165 4.75 -15.06 -7.34
N ALA A 166 3.99 -15.76 -6.49
CA ALA A 166 3.01 -16.73 -6.91
C ALA A 166 1.88 -16.11 -7.75
N GLN A 167 1.35 -14.93 -7.36
CA GLN A 167 0.35 -14.22 -8.17
C GLN A 167 0.93 -13.76 -9.50
N ARG A 168 2.15 -13.21 -9.50
CA ARG A 168 2.85 -12.83 -10.74
C ARG A 168 2.99 -14.02 -11.67
N ASP A 169 3.51 -15.14 -11.16
CA ASP A 169 3.80 -16.32 -11.96
C ASP A 169 2.51 -16.96 -12.51
N ASN A 170 1.44 -17.01 -11.70
CA ASN A 170 0.13 -17.45 -12.15
C ASN A 170 -0.48 -16.51 -13.21
N ALA A 171 -0.37 -15.19 -13.02
CA ALA A 171 -0.86 -14.20 -13.99
C ALA A 171 -0.18 -14.35 -15.36
N VAL A 172 1.13 -14.62 -15.36
CA VAL A 172 1.90 -14.88 -16.59
C VAL A 172 1.52 -16.22 -17.21
N ALA A 173 1.46 -17.29 -16.41
CA ALA A 173 1.26 -18.64 -16.93
C ALA A 173 -0.18 -18.90 -17.41
N ALA A 174 -1.18 -18.30 -16.77
CA ALA A 174 -2.59 -18.67 -16.95
C ALA A 174 -3.50 -17.53 -17.39
N HIS A 175 -3.09 -16.26 -17.25
CA HIS A 175 -3.99 -15.11 -17.43
C HIS A 175 -3.51 -14.12 -18.51
N GLY A 176 -2.51 -14.48 -19.31
CA GLY A 176 -2.08 -13.69 -20.47
C GLY A 176 -1.33 -12.39 -20.13
N TYR A 177 -0.88 -12.24 -18.89
CA TYR A 177 -0.05 -11.10 -18.50
C TYR A 177 1.40 -11.29 -18.91
N THR A 178 2.07 -10.20 -19.24
CA THR A 178 3.53 -10.15 -19.42
C THR A 178 4.15 -9.40 -18.25
N SER A 179 5.15 -10.00 -17.59
CA SER A 179 5.91 -9.32 -16.55
C SER A 179 6.74 -8.17 -17.15
N GLN A 180 6.60 -6.97 -16.59
CA GLN A 180 7.35 -5.78 -16.96
C GLN A 180 8.46 -5.44 -15.94
N GLY A 181 8.72 -6.35 -15.00
CA GLY A 181 9.75 -6.21 -13.97
C GLY A 181 9.25 -5.56 -12.69
N ILE A 182 10.17 -4.96 -11.94
CA ILE A 182 9.91 -4.35 -10.64
C ILE A 182 9.56 -2.87 -10.86
N ALA A 183 8.38 -2.45 -10.42
CA ALA A 183 7.95 -1.05 -10.49
C ALA A 183 8.51 -0.21 -9.34
N ALA A 184 8.63 -0.82 -8.15
CA ALA A 184 9.08 -0.20 -6.92
C ALA A 184 9.38 -1.27 -5.85
N TYR A 185 9.89 -0.84 -4.70
CA TYR A 185 9.97 -1.64 -3.48
C TYR A 185 9.14 -0.99 -2.38
N ILE A 186 8.29 -1.79 -1.73
CA ILE A 186 7.32 -1.36 -0.72
C ILE A 186 7.37 -2.28 0.51
N TYR A 187 6.80 -1.85 1.64
CA TYR A 187 6.69 -2.69 2.83
C TYR A 187 5.46 -3.59 2.74
N THR A 188 5.55 -4.85 3.20
CA THR A 188 4.39 -5.76 3.31
C THR A 188 3.70 -5.67 4.67
N THR A 189 4.37 -5.10 5.65
CA THR A 189 3.87 -4.85 7.01
C THR A 189 3.91 -3.36 7.29
N GLN A 190 2.95 -2.86 8.07
CA GLN A 190 2.95 -1.46 8.44
C GLN A 190 4.18 -1.12 9.28
N ILE A 191 4.91 -0.08 8.88
CA ILE A 191 5.96 0.55 9.69
C ILE A 191 5.50 1.92 10.17
N CYS A 192 6.19 2.49 11.15
CA CYS A 192 5.86 3.80 11.68
C CYS A 192 5.86 4.87 10.56
N GLY A 193 4.75 5.63 10.49
CA GLY A 193 4.52 6.67 9.49
C GLY A 193 4.12 6.17 8.10
N SER A 194 4.20 4.87 7.81
CA SER A 194 3.72 4.34 6.52
C SER A 194 2.20 4.30 6.44
N ILE A 195 1.70 4.43 5.22
CA ILE A 195 0.27 4.44 4.89
C ILE A 195 -0.05 3.25 3.98
N PRO A 196 -1.27 2.67 4.10
CA PRO A 196 -1.67 1.54 3.27
C PRO A 196 -1.82 1.95 1.80
N LEU A 197 -1.39 1.07 0.90
CA LEU A 197 -1.72 1.07 -0.51
C LEU A 197 -2.77 -0.02 -0.74
N TYR A 198 -4.01 0.39 -0.96
CA TYR A 198 -5.14 -0.48 -1.25
C TYR A 198 -5.09 -0.95 -2.71
N ARG A 199 -5.61 -2.16 -2.95
CA ARG A 199 -5.83 -2.72 -4.28
C ARG A 199 -7.31 -3.03 -4.44
N LEU A 200 -7.89 -2.59 -5.55
CA LEU A 200 -9.26 -2.82 -5.95
C LEU A 200 -9.28 -3.46 -7.33
N TYR A 201 -10.31 -4.24 -7.62
CA TYR A 201 -10.44 -4.96 -8.89
C TYR A 201 -11.86 -4.90 -9.45
N SER A 202 -11.97 -4.51 -10.72
CA SER A 202 -13.21 -4.61 -11.49
C SER A 202 -13.18 -5.90 -12.32
N ALA A 203 -14.09 -6.83 -12.03
CA ALA A 203 -14.24 -8.05 -12.82
C ALA A 203 -14.91 -7.78 -14.19
N GLU A 204 -15.69 -6.71 -14.28
CA GLU A 204 -16.39 -6.30 -15.50
C GLU A 204 -15.41 -5.70 -16.52
N ASP A 205 -14.55 -4.79 -16.08
CA ASP A 205 -13.56 -4.14 -16.94
C ASP A 205 -12.21 -4.91 -16.98
N ILE A 206 -12.02 -5.91 -16.11
CA ILE A 206 -10.75 -6.63 -15.90
C ILE A 206 -9.62 -5.63 -15.62
N ASP A 207 -9.83 -4.76 -14.63
CA ASP A 207 -8.92 -3.65 -14.33
C ASP A 207 -8.56 -3.57 -12.85
N HIS A 208 -7.30 -3.26 -12.56
CA HIS A 208 -6.80 -3.07 -11.20
C HIS A 208 -6.55 -1.60 -10.87
N PHE A 209 -7.10 -1.18 -9.73
CA PHE A 209 -6.93 0.16 -9.18
C PHE A 209 -6.16 0.13 -7.85
N TYR A 210 -5.19 1.03 -7.69
CA TYR A 210 -4.41 1.17 -6.46
C TYR A 210 -4.51 2.58 -5.91
N THR A 211 -4.73 2.70 -4.60
CA THR A 211 -4.89 4.00 -3.94
C THR A 211 -4.41 4.01 -2.50
N ILE A 212 -3.97 5.19 -2.03
CA ILE A 212 -3.73 5.49 -0.62
C ILE A 212 -4.92 6.19 0.05
N HIS A 213 -5.96 6.55 -0.72
CA HIS A 213 -7.09 7.32 -0.26
C HIS A 213 -8.26 6.39 0.09
N GLN A 214 -8.52 6.26 1.40
CA GLN A 214 -9.68 5.52 1.90
C GLN A 214 -11.01 6.00 1.29
N GLY A 215 -11.13 7.31 1.00
CA GLY A 215 -12.32 7.85 0.33
C GLY A 215 -12.58 7.26 -1.06
N GLU A 216 -11.53 6.95 -1.83
CA GLU A 216 -11.67 6.29 -3.14
C GLU A 216 -12.15 4.83 -2.94
N VAL A 217 -11.65 4.14 -1.91
CA VAL A 217 -12.09 2.78 -1.52
C VAL A 217 -13.57 2.75 -1.11
N ASP A 218 -14.00 3.70 -0.28
CA ASP A 218 -15.32 3.68 0.35
C ASP A 218 -16.43 4.19 -0.59
N ASN A 219 -16.16 5.20 -1.42
CA ASN A 219 -17.21 5.98 -2.10
C ASN A 219 -17.11 5.95 -3.64
N ASP A 220 -15.90 6.04 -4.20
CA ASP A 220 -15.75 6.26 -5.65
C ASP A 220 -15.70 4.98 -6.45
N VAL A 221 -15.15 3.92 -5.86
CA VAL A 221 -14.73 2.71 -6.58
C VAL A 221 -15.81 1.61 -6.57
N PRO A 222 -16.57 1.38 -5.47
CA PRO A 222 -17.73 0.46 -5.49
C PRO A 222 -18.82 0.88 -6.48
N GLY A 223 -19.09 2.20 -6.60
CA GLY A 223 -20.03 2.74 -7.58
C GLY A 223 -19.59 2.57 -9.05
N ARG A 224 -18.34 2.16 -9.28
CA ARG A 224 -17.73 1.91 -10.60
C ARG A 224 -17.46 0.43 -10.86
N GLY A 225 -18.00 -0.48 -10.03
CA GLY A 225 -17.91 -1.93 -10.24
C GLY A 225 -16.63 -2.59 -9.72
N TYR A 226 -15.81 -1.88 -8.95
CA TYR A 226 -14.61 -2.46 -8.34
C TYR A 226 -14.89 -2.98 -6.93
N ALA A 227 -14.32 -4.13 -6.62
CA ALA A 227 -14.30 -4.71 -5.28
C ALA A 227 -12.96 -4.45 -4.59
N ASP A 228 -12.99 -4.12 -3.30
CA ASP A 228 -11.80 -4.03 -2.45
C ASP A 228 -11.14 -5.41 -2.31
N GLN A 229 -9.85 -5.49 -2.63
CA GLN A 229 -9.01 -6.68 -2.45
C GLN A 229 -8.03 -6.54 -1.29
N GLY A 230 -8.17 -5.49 -0.48
CA GLY A 230 -7.40 -5.21 0.71
C GLY A 230 -6.08 -4.48 0.42
N ILE A 231 -5.16 -4.59 1.37
CA ILE A 231 -3.88 -3.88 1.36
C ILE A 231 -2.87 -4.66 0.50
N ALA A 232 -2.39 -4.04 -0.58
CA ALA A 232 -1.31 -4.58 -1.41
C ALA A 232 0.07 -4.40 -0.78
N GLY A 233 0.22 -3.39 0.08
CA GLY A 233 1.41 -3.10 0.87
C GLY A 233 1.32 -1.73 1.52
N TYR A 234 2.44 -1.23 2.03
CA TYR A 234 2.55 0.05 2.70
C TYR A 234 3.63 0.92 2.05
N VAL A 235 3.30 2.18 1.85
CA VAL A 235 4.14 3.20 1.22
C VAL A 235 4.41 4.34 2.20
N LEU A 236 5.43 5.14 1.92
CA LEU A 236 5.74 6.32 2.73
C LEU A 236 4.79 7.47 2.37
N PRO A 237 4.50 8.40 3.30
CA PRO A 237 3.59 9.51 3.04
C PRO A 237 4.18 10.51 2.06
N LEU A 238 3.29 11.22 1.36
CA LEU A 238 3.61 12.45 0.63
C LEU A 238 3.89 13.52 1.69
N GLN A 239 5.11 14.07 1.74
CA GLN A 239 5.47 15.10 2.72
C GLN A 239 4.85 16.46 2.37
#